data_AF-A0A1G7TLM5-F1
#
_entry.id   AF-A0A1G7TLM5-F1
#
_cell.length_a   1.000
_cell.length_b   1.000
_cell.length_c   1.000
_cell.angle_alpha   90.00
_cell.angle_beta   90.00
_cell.angle_gamma   90.00
#
_symmetry.space_group_name_H-M   'P 1'
#
loop_
_entity.id
_entity.type
_entity.pdbx_description
1 polymer ?
#
loop_
_entity_poly.entity_id
_entity_poly.type
_entity_poly.pdbx_seq_one_letter_code
_entity_poly.pdbx_strand_id
1 'polypeptide(L)'
;MSDKLSLDQLEGFIDETCDFLRGDKDAEEFKEYVLAILFLKRLNDRFNLDREIRREKLVLKGLSESQIGEDLEQRESYRLFVPTMARWDVVKQEKQDLGSYLMKTFAEIDDKNRGCLGLLNTIDFMKTTETGERYITNEILAELMRRFEEINLADDHLAF
;
A
#
# COMPACT_ATOMS: atom_id res chain seq x y z
N MET A 1 -0.02 -25.75 -8.06
CA MET A 1 -1.14 -25.08 -7.36
C MET A 1 -0.48 -24.01 -6.53
N SER A 2 -0.59 -22.73 -6.90
CA SER A 2 -0.07 -21.68 -6.03
C SER A 2 -0.93 -21.66 -4.77
N ASP A 3 -0.33 -21.93 -3.61
CA ASP A 3 -1.01 -21.84 -2.33
C ASP A 3 -1.43 -20.37 -2.13
N LYS A 4 -2.73 -20.13 -2.23
CA LYS A 4 -3.34 -18.83 -1.98
C LYS A 4 -3.21 -18.50 -0.50
N LEU A 5 -2.97 -17.23 -0.18
CA LEU A 5 -2.88 -16.75 1.19
C LEU A 5 -4.24 -16.84 1.87
N SER A 6 -4.31 -17.60 2.97
CA SER A 6 -5.51 -17.68 3.81
C SER A 6 -5.62 -16.48 4.76
N LEU A 7 -6.80 -16.26 5.33
CA LEU A 7 -7.00 -15.22 6.33
C LEU A 7 -6.12 -15.46 7.56
N ASP A 8 -6.09 -16.70 8.06
CA ASP A 8 -5.26 -17.08 9.22
C ASP A 8 -3.77 -16.82 8.98
N GLN A 9 -3.28 -17.05 7.75
CA GLN A 9 -1.89 -16.76 7.39
C GLN A 9 -1.60 -15.25 7.36
N LEU A 10 -2.55 -14.45 6.87
CA LEU A 10 -2.42 -12.99 6.86
C LEU A 10 -2.47 -12.43 8.29
N GLU A 11 -3.39 -12.90 9.13
CA GLU A 11 -3.49 -12.49 10.53
C GLU A 11 -2.21 -12.86 11.30
N GLY A 12 -1.73 -14.11 11.13
CA GLY A 12 -0.47 -14.54 11.73
C GLY A 12 0.73 -13.67 11.29
N PHE A 13 0.80 -13.32 10.01
CA PHE A 13 1.84 -12.41 9.51
C PHE A 13 1.76 -11.01 10.12
N ILE A 14 0.54 -10.47 10.28
CA ILE A 14 0.33 -9.16 10.92
C ILE A 14 0.78 -9.20 12.37
N ASP A 15 0.37 -10.24 13.11
CA ASP A 15 0.72 -10.40 14.52
C ASP A 15 2.24 -10.56 14.71
N GLU A 16 2.89 -11.40 13.91
CA GLU A 16 4.36 -11.55 13.92
C GLU A 16 5.08 -10.23 13.58
N THR A 17 4.54 -9.46 12.63
CA THR A 17 5.09 -8.16 12.25
C THR A 17 4.93 -7.14 13.38
N CYS A 18 3.78 -7.15 14.07
CA CYS A 18 3.55 -6.33 15.25
C CYS A 18 4.53 -6.69 16.37
N ASP A 19 4.65 -7.97 16.71
CA ASP A 19 5.54 -8.43 17.78
C ASP A 19 7.00 -8.10 17.51
N PHE A 20 7.43 -8.20 16.24
CA PHE A 20 8.81 -7.91 15.85
C PHE A 20 9.16 -6.42 15.89
N LEU A 21 8.23 -5.53 15.52
CA LEU A 21 8.53 -4.11 15.27
C LEU A 21 7.98 -3.14 16.30
N ARG A 22 7.00 -3.54 17.10
CA ARG A 22 6.35 -2.66 18.08
C ARG A 22 7.32 -2.22 19.18
N GLY A 23 8.18 -3.12 19.65
CA GLY A 23 9.01 -2.89 20.82
C GLY A 23 8.15 -2.62 22.07
N ASP A 24 8.34 -1.47 22.70
CA ASP A 24 7.65 -1.00 23.92
C ASP A 24 6.36 -0.21 23.64
N LYS A 25 5.99 -0.03 22.37
CA LYS A 25 4.84 0.78 21.94
C LYS A 25 3.50 0.12 22.28
N ASP A 26 2.45 0.93 22.36
CA ASP A 26 1.09 0.41 22.54
C ASP A 26 0.67 -0.47 21.34
N ALA A 27 0.02 -1.59 21.62
CA ALA A 27 -0.32 -2.59 20.60
C ALA A 27 -1.43 -2.12 19.67
N GLU A 28 -2.45 -1.46 20.21
CA GLU A 28 -3.59 -0.99 19.44
C GLU A 28 -3.14 0.13 18.50
N GLU A 29 -2.35 1.07 19.02
CA GLU A 29 -1.82 2.17 18.23
C GLU A 29 -0.79 1.70 17.18
N PHE A 30 0.10 0.76 17.52
CA PHE A 30 1.05 0.24 16.52
C PHE A 30 0.34 -0.49 15.37
N LYS A 31 -0.75 -1.20 15.68
CA LYS A 31 -1.55 -1.94 14.69
C LYS A 31 -2.15 -1.03 13.63
N GLU A 32 -2.51 0.21 13.96
CA GLU A 32 -3.00 1.19 12.97
C GLU A 32 -1.98 1.42 11.85
N TYR A 33 -0.69 1.59 12.20
CA TYR A 33 0.39 1.76 11.22
C TYR A 33 0.62 0.53 10.36
N VAL A 34 0.60 -0.67 10.97
CA VAL A 34 0.76 -1.93 10.24
C VAL A 34 -0.38 -2.12 9.24
N LEU A 35 -1.62 -1.86 9.66
CA LEU A 35 -2.80 -1.91 8.80
C LEU A 35 -2.69 -0.88 7.67
N ALA A 36 -2.24 0.34 7.95
CA ALA A 36 -2.08 1.36 6.92
C ALA A 36 -1.14 0.91 5.78
N ILE A 37 0.02 0.36 6.12
CA ILE A 37 0.98 -0.16 5.14
C ILE A 37 0.41 -1.38 4.40
N LEU A 38 -0.30 -2.27 5.10
CA LEU A 38 -1.03 -3.39 4.48
C LEU A 38 -2.04 -2.89 3.45
N PHE A 39 -2.84 -1.89 3.79
CA PHE A 39 -3.82 -1.30 2.88
C PHE A 39 -3.15 -0.67 1.66
N LEU A 40 -2.05 0.06 1.85
CA LEU A 40 -1.27 0.63 0.75
C LEU A 40 -0.74 -0.46 -0.19
N LYS A 41 -0.19 -1.55 0.35
CA LYS A 41 0.28 -2.71 -0.42
C LYS A 41 -0.85 -3.35 -1.20
N ARG A 42 -1.98 -3.64 -0.53
CA ARG A 42 -3.16 -4.24 -1.16
C ARG A 42 -3.72 -3.38 -2.29
N LEU A 43 -3.83 -2.07 -2.09
CA LEU A 43 -4.30 -1.14 -3.11
C LEU A 43 -3.40 -1.18 -4.35
N ASN A 44 -2.09 -1.22 -4.13
CA ASN A 44 -1.10 -1.31 -5.20
C ASN A 44 -1.16 -2.64 -5.95
N ASP A 45 -1.19 -3.76 -5.25
CA ASP A 45 -1.23 -5.09 -5.87
C ASP A 45 -2.50 -5.29 -6.70
N ARG A 46 -3.65 -4.85 -6.17
CA ARG A 46 -4.92 -4.84 -6.90
C ARG A 46 -4.87 -3.94 -8.13
N PHE A 47 -4.34 -2.73 -7.99
CA PHE A 47 -4.22 -1.81 -9.12
C PHE A 47 -3.31 -2.35 -10.21
N ASN A 48 -2.18 -2.98 -9.84
CA ASN A 48 -1.27 -3.61 -10.78
C ASN A 48 -1.94 -4.75 -11.55
N LEU A 49 -2.74 -5.59 -10.88
CA LEU A 49 -3.53 -6.64 -11.52
C LEU A 49 -4.55 -6.05 -12.51
N ASP A 50 -5.33 -5.05 -12.09
CA ASP A 50 -6.32 -4.37 -12.95
C ASP A 50 -5.65 -3.73 -14.17
N ARG A 51 -4.46 -3.16 -13.97
CA ARG A 51 -3.65 -2.51 -15.00
C ARG A 51 -3.10 -3.52 -16.01
N GLU A 52 -2.66 -4.69 -15.56
CA GLU A 52 -2.18 -5.76 -16.44
C GLU A 52 -3.33 -6.34 -17.28
N ILE A 53 -4.46 -6.67 -16.65
CA ILE A 53 -5.66 -7.15 -17.36
C ILE A 53 -6.12 -6.13 -18.41
N ARG A 54 -6.07 -4.84 -18.08
CA ARG A 54 -6.40 -3.76 -19.04
C ARG A 54 -5.38 -3.72 -20.18
N ARG A 55 -4.09 -3.83 -19.88
CA ARG A 55 -3.01 -3.84 -20.88
C ARG A 55 -3.24 -4.94 -21.89
N GLU A 56 -3.45 -6.17 -21.44
CA GLU A 56 -3.72 -7.32 -22.32
C GLU A 56 -4.91 -7.06 -23.25
N LYS A 57 -6.00 -6.48 -22.74
CA LYS A 57 -7.18 -6.12 -23.55
C LYS A 57 -6.87 -5.07 -24.61
N LEU A 58 -6.00 -4.10 -24.33
CA LEU A 58 -5.63 -3.05 -25.28
C LEU A 58 -4.65 -3.58 -26.33
N VAL A 59 -3.72 -4.46 -25.94
CA VAL A 59 -2.84 -5.18 -26.87
C VAL A 59 -3.66 -6.03 -27.85
N LEU A 60 -4.65 -6.77 -27.36
CA LEU A 60 -5.55 -7.57 -28.22
C LEU A 60 -6.39 -6.72 -29.17
N LYS A 61 -6.64 -5.45 -28.84
CA LYS A 61 -7.29 -4.48 -29.73
C LYS A 61 -6.34 -3.87 -30.77
N GLY A 62 -5.05 -4.18 -30.71
CA GLY A 62 -4.04 -3.70 -31.66
C GLY A 62 -3.59 -2.26 -31.44
N LEU A 63 -3.72 -1.73 -30.21
CA LEU A 63 -3.21 -0.39 -29.89
C LEU A 63 -1.68 -0.39 -29.81
N SER A 64 -1.07 0.76 -30.12
CA SER A 64 0.37 0.96 -29.93
C SER A 64 0.74 1.10 -28.45
N GLU A 65 1.99 0.79 -28.08
CA GLU A 65 2.49 0.94 -26.69
C GLU A 65 2.28 2.36 -26.12
N SER A 66 2.40 3.40 -26.96
CA SER A 66 2.14 4.79 -26.53
C SER A 66 0.68 4.97 -26.10
N GLN A 67 -0.25 4.52 -26.93
CA GLN A 67 -1.68 4.63 -26.65
C GLN A 67 -2.06 3.79 -25.43
N ILE A 68 -1.49 2.58 -25.31
CA ILE A 68 -1.66 1.73 -24.14
C ILE A 68 -1.20 2.47 -22.89
N GLY A 69 -0.02 3.08 -22.91
CA GLY A 69 0.50 3.86 -21.79
C GLY A 69 -0.46 4.98 -21.36
N GLU A 70 -0.96 5.76 -22.31
CA GLU A 70 -1.93 6.84 -22.03
C GLU A 70 -3.25 6.30 -21.46
N ASP A 71 -3.79 5.22 -22.02
CA ASP A 71 -5.03 4.58 -21.58
C ASP A 71 -4.90 3.97 -20.18
N LEU A 72 -3.73 3.41 -19.86
CA LEU A 72 -3.46 2.80 -18.57
C LEU A 72 -3.32 3.82 -17.43
N GLU A 73 -3.16 5.11 -17.75
CA GLU A 73 -3.08 6.22 -16.79
C GLU A 73 -4.41 6.99 -16.64
N GLN A 74 -5.44 6.63 -17.40
CA GLN A 74 -6.78 7.21 -17.26
C GLN A 74 -7.44 6.73 -15.96
N ARG A 75 -7.67 7.62 -15.00
CA ARG A 75 -8.30 7.28 -13.71
C ARG A 75 -9.65 6.59 -13.88
N GLU A 76 -10.46 7.04 -14.84
CA GLU A 76 -11.83 6.59 -15.09
C GLU A 76 -11.89 5.13 -15.53
N SER A 77 -10.77 4.59 -15.98
CA SER A 77 -10.62 3.19 -16.35
C SER A 77 -10.60 2.24 -15.16
N TYR A 78 -10.47 2.76 -13.93
CA TYR A 78 -10.28 1.97 -12.73
C TYR A 78 -11.31 2.32 -11.66
N ARG A 79 -11.69 1.32 -10.87
CA ARG A 79 -12.50 1.54 -9.66
C ARG A 79 -11.70 2.26 -8.59
N LEU A 80 -10.46 1.80 -8.39
CA LEU A 80 -9.47 2.39 -7.50
C LEU A 80 -8.21 2.67 -8.33
N PHE A 81 -7.83 3.93 -8.42
CA PHE A 81 -6.66 4.37 -9.16
C PHE A 81 -5.52 4.69 -8.19
N VAL A 82 -4.33 4.14 -8.46
CA VAL A 82 -3.13 4.46 -7.67
C VAL A 82 -2.26 5.45 -8.48
N PRO A 83 -2.16 6.73 -8.04
CA PRO A 83 -1.36 7.73 -8.71
C PRO A 83 0.13 7.39 -8.64
N THR A 84 0.92 7.90 -9.59
CA THR A 84 2.34 7.51 -9.75
C THR A 84 3.16 7.64 -8.47
N MET A 85 2.99 8.71 -7.69
CA MET A 85 3.70 8.89 -6.42
C MET A 85 3.30 7.87 -5.34
N ALA A 86 2.09 7.33 -5.44
CA ALA A 86 1.55 6.36 -4.51
C ALA A 86 1.84 4.91 -4.91
N ARG A 87 2.54 4.71 -6.04
CA ARG A 87 2.91 3.38 -6.51
C ARG A 87 3.92 2.78 -5.55
N TRP A 88 3.72 1.52 -5.21
CA TRP A 88 4.55 0.81 -4.23
C TRP A 88 6.05 0.90 -4.56
N ASP A 89 6.41 0.72 -5.83
CA ASP A 89 7.78 0.82 -6.31
C ASP A 89 8.41 2.21 -6.17
N VAL A 90 7.59 3.26 -6.10
CA VAL A 90 8.01 4.65 -5.88
C VAL A 90 8.10 4.94 -4.39
N VAL A 91 7.07 4.58 -3.62
CA VAL A 91 7.03 4.80 -2.17
C VAL A 91 8.21 4.10 -1.47
N LYS A 92 8.54 2.86 -1.88
CA LYS A 92 9.64 2.09 -1.25
C LYS A 92 11.04 2.66 -1.50
N GLN A 93 11.18 3.60 -2.45
CA GLN A 93 12.45 4.27 -2.73
C GLN A 93 12.67 5.50 -1.85
N GLU A 94 11.63 6.00 -1.18
CA GLU A 94 11.73 7.13 -0.25
C GLU A 94 12.46 6.71 1.03
N LYS A 95 13.49 7.47 1.41
CA LYS A 95 14.40 7.13 2.54
C LYS A 95 14.57 8.26 3.54
N GLN A 96 14.23 9.50 3.17
CA GLN A 96 14.50 10.67 4.00
C GLN A 96 13.33 11.00 4.90
N ASP A 97 12.12 11.10 4.33
CA ASP A 97 10.93 11.51 5.07
C ASP A 97 9.73 10.62 4.72
N LEU A 98 9.91 9.32 4.96
CA LEU A 98 8.92 8.30 4.60
C LEU A 98 7.59 8.55 5.31
N GLY A 99 7.60 8.99 6.58
CA GLY A 99 6.37 9.34 7.30
C GLY A 99 5.57 10.45 6.61
N SER A 100 6.19 11.60 6.30
CA SER A 100 5.51 12.69 5.58
C SER A 100 5.08 12.26 4.18
N TYR A 101 5.91 11.47 3.50
CA TYR A 101 5.64 10.96 2.16
C TYR A 101 4.42 10.03 2.14
N LEU A 102 4.29 9.14 3.13
CA LEU A 102 3.13 8.25 3.28
C LEU A 102 1.85 9.06 3.50
N MET A 103 1.87 10.08 4.35
CA MET A 103 0.70 10.94 4.57
C MET A 103 0.24 11.62 3.26
N LYS A 104 1.19 12.15 2.46
CA LYS A 104 0.89 12.73 1.15
C LYS A 104 0.39 11.67 0.15
N THR A 105 0.95 10.47 0.23
CA THR A 105 0.56 9.32 -0.59
C THR A 105 -0.90 8.94 -0.36
N PHE A 106 -1.32 8.77 0.90
CA PHE A 106 -2.72 8.48 1.22
C PHE A 106 -3.65 9.62 0.80
N ALA A 107 -3.27 10.87 1.06
CA ALA A 107 -4.06 12.03 0.63
C ALA A 107 -4.27 12.08 -0.90
N GLU A 108 -3.23 11.80 -1.69
CA GLU A 108 -3.32 11.81 -3.16
C GLU A 108 -4.15 10.61 -3.68
N ILE A 109 -4.00 9.42 -3.09
CA ILE A 109 -4.88 8.28 -3.43
C ILE A 109 -6.34 8.67 -3.14
N ASP A 110 -6.61 9.27 -1.99
CA ASP A 110 -7.98 9.63 -1.59
C ASP A 110 -8.62 10.67 -2.52
N ASP A 111 -7.87 11.72 -2.87
CA ASP A 111 -8.26 12.74 -3.86
C ASP A 111 -8.64 12.10 -5.19
N LYS A 112 -7.77 11.22 -5.71
CA LYS A 112 -8.01 10.51 -6.97
C LYS A 112 -9.14 9.49 -6.89
N ASN A 113 -9.58 9.09 -5.69
CA ASN A 113 -10.62 8.09 -5.48
C ASN A 113 -11.88 8.62 -4.79
N ARG A 114 -12.13 9.94 -4.84
CA ARG A 114 -13.35 10.60 -4.31
C ARG A 114 -13.56 10.41 -2.80
N GLY A 115 -12.49 10.41 -2.00
CA GLY A 115 -12.65 10.36 -0.54
C GLY A 115 -12.86 8.97 0.05
N CYS A 116 -12.51 7.89 -0.68
CA CYS A 116 -12.85 6.53 -0.26
C CYS A 116 -11.92 5.91 0.78
N LEU A 117 -10.80 6.56 1.14
CA LEU A 117 -9.82 6.00 2.07
C LEU A 117 -10.20 6.21 3.55
N GLY A 118 -11.02 7.21 3.87
CA GLY A 118 -11.60 7.41 5.21
C GLY A 118 -10.55 7.40 6.33
N LEU A 119 -10.55 6.31 7.13
CA LEU A 119 -9.66 6.11 8.29
C LEU A 119 -8.16 6.14 7.92
N LEU A 120 -7.77 5.75 6.71
CA LEU A 120 -6.36 5.73 6.32
C LEU A 120 -5.77 7.14 6.20
N ASN A 121 -6.61 8.16 5.97
CA ASN A 121 -6.17 9.56 5.93
C ASN A 121 -6.00 10.20 7.30
N THR A 122 -6.46 9.55 8.38
CA THR A 122 -6.35 10.11 9.73
C THR A 122 -5.08 9.65 10.46
N ILE A 123 -4.33 8.73 9.87
CA ILE A 123 -3.14 8.15 10.49
C ILE A 123 -1.97 9.13 10.41
N ASP A 124 -1.49 9.54 11.58
CA ASP A 124 -0.36 10.44 11.71
C ASP A 124 0.95 9.65 11.82
N PHE A 125 1.60 9.43 10.67
CA PHE A 125 2.96 8.88 10.60
C PHE A 125 4.01 9.83 11.17
N MET A 126 3.64 11.10 11.42
CA MET A 126 4.50 12.11 12.00
C MET A 126 4.38 12.28 13.52
N LYS A 127 3.57 11.44 14.18
CA LYS A 127 3.32 11.48 15.62
C LYS A 127 4.61 11.38 16.43
N THR A 128 4.70 12.22 17.47
CA THR A 128 5.76 12.20 18.48
C THR A 128 5.24 11.74 19.83
N THR A 129 6.10 11.08 20.61
CA THR A 129 5.86 10.73 22.01
C THR A 129 5.94 11.98 22.90
N GLU A 130 5.58 11.83 24.18
CA GLU A 130 5.73 12.89 25.19
C GLU A 130 7.19 13.37 25.36
N THR A 131 8.15 12.50 25.05
CA THR A 131 9.59 12.80 25.07
C THR A 131 10.07 13.59 23.85
N GLY A 132 9.20 13.81 22.86
CA GLY A 132 9.50 14.51 21.61
C GLY A 132 10.13 13.62 20.54
N GLU A 133 10.27 12.32 20.80
CA GLU A 133 10.80 11.35 19.85
C GLU A 133 9.69 10.87 18.90
N ARG A 134 10.08 10.32 17.76
CA ARG A 134 9.14 9.76 16.78
C ARG A 134 8.49 8.50 17.34
N TYR A 135 7.15 8.45 17.34
CA TYR A 135 6.43 7.24 17.76
C TYR A 135 6.80 6.06 16.85
N ILE A 136 6.72 6.28 15.54
CA ILE A 136 7.24 5.37 14.52
C ILE A 136 8.36 6.07 13.72
N THR A 137 9.52 5.42 13.65
CA THR A 137 10.69 5.96 12.94
C THR A 137 10.67 5.54 11.47
N ASN A 138 11.44 6.22 10.63
CA ASN A 138 11.55 5.85 9.22
C ASN A 138 12.16 4.45 9.04
N GLU A 139 13.03 4.01 9.93
CA GLU A 139 13.61 2.66 9.90
C GLU A 139 12.53 1.61 10.12
N ILE A 140 11.62 1.82 11.08
CA ILE A 140 10.50 0.90 11.33
C ILE A 140 9.54 0.89 10.14
N LEU A 141 9.22 2.05 9.57
CA LEU A 141 8.37 2.14 8.37
C LEU A 141 8.99 1.43 7.16
N ALA A 142 10.28 1.63 6.93
CA ALA A 142 11.00 0.96 5.84
C ALA A 142 11.02 -0.57 6.04
N GLU A 143 11.19 -1.03 7.27
CA GLU A 143 11.16 -2.45 7.61
C GLU A 143 9.75 -3.04 7.44
N LEU A 144 8.69 -2.32 7.84
CA LEU A 144 7.30 -2.70 7.55
C LEU A 144 7.09 -2.88 6.04
N MET A 145 7.48 -1.89 5.23
CA MET A 145 7.37 -1.98 3.78
C MET A 145 8.15 -3.16 3.22
N ARG A 146 9.37 -3.42 3.72
CA ARG A 146 10.18 -4.58 3.31
C ARG A 146 9.47 -5.90 3.57
N ARG A 147 8.86 -6.08 4.75
CA ARG A 147 8.12 -7.30 5.08
C ARG A 147 6.89 -7.48 4.19
N PHE A 148 6.12 -6.42 3.95
CA PHE A 148 4.94 -6.50 3.08
C PHE A 148 5.27 -6.69 1.60
N GLU A 149 6.48 -6.36 1.14
CA GLU A 149 6.92 -6.64 -0.23
C GLU A 149 6.99 -8.14 -0.55
N GLU A 150 7.23 -8.98 0.46
CA GLU A 150 7.33 -10.45 0.30
C GLU A 150 5.97 -11.12 0.08
N ILE A 151 4.86 -10.37 0.24
CA ILE A 151 3.50 -10.88 0.13
C ILE A 151 2.80 -10.26 -1.08
N ASN A 152 2.08 -11.08 -1.84
CA ASN A 152 1.17 -10.61 -2.88
C ASN A 152 -0.26 -10.58 -2.33
N LEU A 153 -0.82 -9.37 -2.21
CA LEU A 153 -2.17 -9.12 -1.71
C LEU A 153 -3.21 -8.86 -2.83
N ALA A 154 -2.88 -9.22 -4.08
CA ALA A 154 -3.84 -9.18 -5.18
C ALA A 154 -4.95 -10.23 -5.00
N ASP A 155 -6.16 -9.92 -5.48
CA ASP A 155 -7.38 -10.72 -5.23
C ASP A 155 -7.25 -12.18 -5.74
N ASP A 156 -6.44 -12.45 -6.78
CA ASP A 156 -6.19 -13.79 -7.31
C ASP A 156 -5.23 -14.64 -6.45
N HIS A 157 -4.44 -14.00 -5.59
CA HIS A 157 -3.53 -14.63 -4.64
C HIS A 157 -4.14 -14.86 -3.24
N LEU A 158 -5.35 -14.35 -2.98
CA LEU A 158 -6.06 -14.54 -1.71
C LEU A 158 -7.07 -15.70 -1.81
N ALA A 159 -7.26 -16.39 -0.68
CA ALA A 159 -8.20 -17.52 -0.56
C ALA A 159 -9.58 -17.11 0.00
N PHE A 160 -9.82 -15.82 0.22
CA PHE A 160 -11.01 -15.26 0.87
C PHE A 160 -11.52 -14.01 0.17
#